data_AF-A0A913ZSS5-F1
#
_entry.id   AF-A0A913ZSS5-F1
#
_cell.length_a   1.000
_cell.length_b   1.000
_cell.length_c   1.000
_cell.angle_alpha   90.00
_cell.angle_beta   90.00
_cell.angle_gamma   90.00
#
_symmetry.space_group_name_H-M   'P 1'
#
loop_
_entity.id
_entity.type
_entity.pdbx_description
1 polymer ?
#
loop_
_entity_poly.entity_id
_entity_poly.type
_entity_poly.pdbx_seq_one_letter_code
_entity_poly.pdbx_strand_id
1 'polypeptide(L)'
;MAGIGTLNSAFERMQMASPSSYESGGSSSASMSHSSNSRSNSSASRNSSISRNSSASRCSRANHSTGHDWDGAHRGSLDTLNTSVAEEFLEYGERLDRLTELDKVPWGERHVARVLQTDRVRQIIKAIPYDVIQRLSYLLQRPLVRIAKEAQRLSLAYGKCTKNEIHTAIKLILSQPLSEVCLSAALRALSLFQMSSECCQDSKKTRAGLTFPVGRFYRWLVDTKVSTRVDNHAAVYLAACMETLMVETFCRACVDYERSDGELTLAVLEYGIANDMNLWGILQPFEYLICGRNSSGKPA
;
A
#
# COMPACT_ATOMS: atom_id res chain seq x y z
N MET A 1 18.01 22.23 53.53
CA MET A 1 18.48 20.92 53.05
C MET A 1 17.43 19.91 53.53
N ALA A 2 16.53 19.41 52.69
CA ALA A 2 16.75 18.63 51.45
C ALA A 2 17.50 17.32 51.76
N GLY A 3 16.91 16.13 51.62
CA GLY A 3 15.53 15.77 51.24
C GLY A 3 15.51 14.62 50.25
N ILE A 4 15.33 13.39 50.75
CA ILE A 4 15.40 12.15 49.96
C ILE A 4 14.29 11.19 50.43
N GLY A 5 13.67 10.49 49.49
CA GLY A 5 13.09 9.16 49.74
C GLY A 5 11.60 9.07 50.02
N THR A 6 10.76 9.20 48.99
CA THR A 6 9.59 8.30 48.83
C THR A 6 9.16 8.22 47.38
N LEU A 7 9.04 6.99 46.87
CA LEU A 7 8.39 6.64 45.60
C LEU A 7 7.30 5.59 45.90
N ASN A 8 6.43 5.37 44.91
CA ASN A 8 5.41 4.30 44.84
C ASN A 8 4.14 4.47 45.69
N SER A 9 3.11 5.12 45.11
CA SER A 9 1.70 4.90 45.47
C SER A 9 0.73 5.32 44.37
N ALA A 10 0.44 4.44 43.38
CA ALA A 10 -0.64 4.65 42.40
C ALA A 10 -1.05 3.39 41.59
N PHE A 11 -0.95 2.17 42.13
CA PHE A 11 -1.47 0.98 41.44
C PHE A 11 -2.03 -0.05 42.43
N GLU A 12 -3.35 -0.20 42.44
CA GLU A 12 -4.22 -1.26 42.99
C GLU A 12 -5.47 -0.68 43.67
N ARG A 13 -6.58 -0.56 42.91
CA ARG A 13 -7.92 -0.45 43.51
C ARG A 13 -9.05 -0.82 42.56
N MET A 14 -9.34 -2.12 42.42
CA MET A 14 -10.71 -2.68 42.31
C MET A 14 -10.69 -4.19 42.06
N GLN A 15 -10.98 -5.00 43.08
CA GLN A 15 -11.68 -6.27 42.89
C GLN A 15 -12.39 -6.76 44.16
N MET A 16 -13.46 -7.54 43.93
CA MET A 16 -14.18 -8.43 44.86
C MET A 16 -14.82 -7.88 46.15
N ALA A 17 -16.17 -7.86 46.15
CA ALA A 17 -16.98 -8.34 47.27
C ALA A 17 -18.39 -8.79 46.80
N SER A 18 -18.81 -9.96 47.25
CA SER A 18 -20.15 -10.60 47.19
C SER A 18 -20.37 -11.34 48.54
N PRO A 19 -21.49 -12.04 48.88
CA PRO A 19 -22.70 -12.37 48.12
C PRO A 19 -24.05 -12.29 48.92
N SER A 20 -25.15 -12.87 48.34
CA SER A 20 -26.42 -13.32 48.99
C SER A 20 -27.40 -12.26 49.55
N SER A 21 -28.74 -12.44 49.62
CA SER A 21 -29.79 -13.31 48.99
C SER A 21 -31.18 -12.66 49.31
N TYR A 22 -32.42 -13.20 49.22
CA TYR A 22 -33.04 -14.52 48.98
C TYR A 22 -34.54 -14.37 48.52
N GLU A 23 -35.13 -15.40 47.85
CA GLU A 23 -36.58 -15.73 47.69
C GLU A 23 -37.63 -14.67 47.19
N SER A 24 -38.86 -15.00 46.71
CA SER A 24 -39.41 -16.16 45.96
C SER A 24 -40.83 -15.83 45.41
N GLY A 25 -41.26 -16.51 44.33
CA GLY A 25 -42.66 -16.54 43.83
C GLY A 25 -43.07 -15.50 42.78
N GLY A 26 -43.88 -15.80 41.75
CA GLY A 26 -44.32 -17.13 41.27
C GLY A 26 -45.43 -17.11 40.21
N SER A 27 -45.30 -17.96 39.17
CA SER A 27 -46.32 -18.28 38.13
C SER A 27 -46.70 -17.15 37.13
N SER A 28 -47.18 -17.39 35.90
CA SER A 28 -47.69 -18.62 35.25
C SER A 28 -47.33 -18.77 33.75
N SER A 29 -47.10 -20.04 33.34
CA SER A 29 -47.43 -20.68 32.05
C SER A 29 -47.30 -19.95 30.69
N ALA A 30 -46.39 -20.45 29.85
CA ALA A 30 -46.71 -20.89 28.47
C ALA A 30 -45.74 -22.00 28.01
N SER A 31 -46.27 -23.11 27.49
CA SER A 31 -45.52 -24.22 26.86
C SER A 31 -45.52 -24.03 25.32
N MET A 32 -44.75 -24.74 24.47
CA MET A 32 -44.29 -26.14 24.53
C MET A 32 -42.90 -26.39 23.91
N SER A 33 -42.26 -27.45 24.42
CA SER A 33 -41.18 -28.27 23.83
C SER A 33 -41.48 -28.69 22.37
N HIS A 34 -40.53 -28.89 21.44
CA HIS A 34 -39.57 -30.01 21.32
C HIS A 34 -38.70 -29.79 20.03
N SER A 35 -37.58 -30.47 19.70
CA SER A 35 -36.74 -31.50 20.35
C SER A 35 -35.34 -31.57 19.70
N SER A 36 -34.44 -32.42 20.24
CA SER A 36 -33.19 -32.91 19.62
C SER A 36 -33.46 -33.89 18.43
N ASN A 37 -32.51 -34.35 17.60
CA ASN A 37 -31.13 -34.76 17.90
C ASN A 37 -30.25 -34.95 16.63
N SER A 38 -28.93 -35.05 16.80
CA SER A 38 -27.94 -35.22 15.72
C SER A 38 -27.72 -36.68 15.28
N ARG A 39 -27.37 -36.91 14.00
CA ARG A 39 -26.44 -38.00 13.55
C ARG A 39 -26.05 -37.88 12.07
N SER A 40 -24.85 -38.31 11.75
CA SER A 40 -24.27 -38.31 10.40
C SER A 40 -24.11 -39.75 9.88
N ASN A 41 -24.34 -39.99 8.58
CA ASN A 41 -23.40 -40.76 7.75
C ASN A 41 -23.68 -40.73 6.24
N SER A 42 -22.64 -41.01 5.47
CA SER A 42 -22.50 -40.84 4.02
C SER A 42 -23.30 -41.84 3.15
N SER A 43 -23.68 -41.43 1.93
CA SER A 43 -23.45 -42.23 0.70
C SER A 43 -23.74 -41.52 -0.64
N ALA A 44 -22.77 -41.63 -1.55
CA ALA A 44 -22.82 -41.68 -3.03
C ALA A 44 -23.98 -41.04 -3.85
N SER A 45 -23.64 -39.93 -4.53
CA SER A 45 -23.80 -39.65 -5.97
C SER A 45 -25.13 -39.86 -6.72
N ARG A 46 -25.56 -38.82 -7.48
CA ARG A 46 -25.89 -38.89 -8.93
C ARG A 46 -25.94 -37.48 -9.57
N ASN A 47 -25.78 -37.43 -10.88
CA ASN A 47 -25.59 -36.20 -11.67
C ASN A 47 -26.91 -35.54 -12.10
N SER A 48 -26.91 -34.21 -12.28
CA SER A 48 -27.33 -33.58 -13.55
C SER A 48 -27.14 -32.05 -13.52
N SER A 49 -26.24 -31.55 -14.36
CA SER A 49 -26.17 -30.13 -14.73
C SER A 49 -26.80 -29.94 -16.12
N ILE A 50 -27.90 -29.19 -16.19
CA ILE A 50 -28.56 -28.86 -17.45
C ILE A 50 -27.86 -27.66 -18.08
N SER A 51 -27.34 -27.83 -19.29
CA SER A 51 -27.24 -26.73 -20.27
C SER A 51 -27.57 -27.30 -21.65
N ARG A 52 -28.35 -26.55 -22.45
CA ARG A 52 -28.85 -27.01 -23.74
C ARG A 52 -27.96 -26.48 -24.85
N ASN A 53 -27.46 -27.38 -25.70
CA ASN A 53 -26.84 -26.98 -26.96
C ASN A 53 -27.94 -26.55 -27.96
N SER A 54 -27.65 -25.61 -28.85
CA SER A 54 -28.60 -25.13 -29.87
C SER A 54 -27.86 -24.74 -31.14
N SER A 55 -27.69 -25.72 -32.02
CA SER A 55 -27.02 -25.57 -33.31
C SER A 55 -27.99 -25.16 -34.41
N ALA A 56 -27.66 -24.10 -35.14
CA ALA A 56 -28.31 -23.73 -36.40
C ALA A 56 -27.22 -23.46 -37.46
N SER A 57 -27.09 -24.37 -38.42
CA SER A 57 -26.05 -24.33 -39.46
C SER A 57 -26.56 -23.72 -40.77
N ARG A 58 -25.65 -23.17 -41.57
CA ARG A 58 -25.76 -23.14 -43.03
C ARG A 58 -24.39 -22.97 -43.67
N CYS A 59 -24.09 -23.76 -44.71
CA CYS A 59 -22.74 -23.93 -45.24
C CYS A 59 -22.67 -23.59 -46.74
N SER A 60 -21.51 -23.10 -47.19
CA SER A 60 -20.95 -23.21 -48.56
C SER A 60 -19.47 -22.82 -48.46
N ARG A 61 -18.48 -23.71 -48.66
CA ARG A 61 -17.95 -24.20 -49.96
C ARG A 61 -17.66 -23.04 -50.93
N ALA A 62 -16.43 -22.81 -51.41
CA ALA A 62 -15.11 -23.44 -51.16
C ALA A 62 -13.98 -22.41 -51.56
N ASN A 63 -12.66 -22.66 -51.60
CA ASN A 63 -11.84 -23.88 -51.52
C ASN A 63 -10.37 -23.56 -51.12
N HIS A 64 -9.53 -24.60 -50.99
CA HIS A 64 -8.05 -24.61 -51.01
C HIS A 64 -7.24 -23.91 -49.88
N SER A 65 -6.69 -24.77 -48.98
CA SER A 65 -5.28 -24.83 -48.52
C SER A 65 -4.57 -23.54 -48.04
N THR A 66 -3.98 -23.44 -46.84
CA THR A 66 -3.23 -24.44 -46.04
C THR A 66 -3.16 -24.08 -44.55
N GLY A 67 -2.95 -25.06 -43.66
CA GLY A 67 -2.11 -24.88 -42.46
C GLY A 67 -2.77 -25.04 -41.08
N HIS A 68 -2.48 -26.17 -40.43
CA HIS A 68 -2.52 -26.44 -38.97
C HIS A 68 -3.79 -26.14 -38.17
N ASP A 69 -4.54 -27.21 -37.91
CA ASP A 69 -5.44 -27.33 -36.75
C ASP A 69 -4.66 -27.19 -35.43
N TRP A 70 -5.29 -26.55 -34.44
CA TRP A 70 -4.91 -26.61 -33.02
C TRP A 70 -6.14 -26.97 -32.20
N ASP A 71 -6.36 -28.27 -32.05
CA ASP A 71 -7.41 -28.86 -31.21
C ASP A 71 -6.79 -29.96 -30.33
N GLY A 72 -7.31 -30.16 -29.12
CA GLY A 72 -6.76 -31.10 -28.13
C GLY A 72 -6.21 -30.44 -26.85
N ALA A 73 -7.03 -30.46 -25.80
CA ALA A 73 -6.71 -29.85 -24.52
C ALA A 73 -5.68 -30.65 -23.69
N HIS A 74 -4.61 -29.97 -23.23
CA HIS A 74 -3.83 -30.41 -22.07
C HIS A 74 -3.99 -29.43 -20.90
N ARG A 75 -4.79 -29.82 -19.90
CA ARG A 75 -4.73 -29.23 -18.55
C ARG A 75 -3.44 -29.70 -17.86
N GLY A 76 -2.32 -29.05 -18.15
CA GLY A 76 -1.11 -29.16 -17.34
C GLY A 76 -1.31 -28.54 -15.95
N SER A 77 -0.56 -29.02 -14.96
CA SER A 77 -0.65 -28.47 -13.59
C SER A 77 0.00 -27.09 -13.49
N LEU A 78 -0.45 -26.28 -12.52
CA LEU A 78 0.18 -25.00 -12.16
C LEU A 78 1.30 -25.20 -11.12
N ASP A 79 2.10 -26.25 -11.30
CA ASP A 79 3.20 -26.59 -10.40
C ASP A 79 4.53 -26.03 -10.91
N THR A 80 5.12 -25.15 -10.09
CA THR A 80 6.54 -24.75 -10.12
C THR A 80 7.05 -24.17 -11.46
N LEU A 81 6.63 -22.93 -11.79
CA LEU A 81 7.38 -22.13 -12.77
C LEU A 81 8.80 -21.83 -12.26
N ASN A 82 9.76 -21.92 -13.19
CA ASN A 82 11.19 -21.97 -12.90
C ASN A 82 11.73 -20.64 -12.30
N THR A 83 12.67 -20.72 -11.37
CA THR A 83 13.25 -19.55 -10.68
C THR A 83 14.37 -18.85 -11.47
N SER A 84 14.53 -19.15 -12.76
CA SER A 84 15.56 -18.62 -13.68
C SER A 84 15.37 -17.15 -14.11
N VAL A 85 14.40 -16.43 -13.53
CA VAL A 85 14.02 -15.03 -13.83
C VAL A 85 15.14 -13.99 -13.56
N ALA A 86 16.35 -14.43 -13.21
CA ALA A 86 17.50 -13.55 -12.96
C ALA A 86 18.32 -13.25 -14.22
N GLU A 87 18.52 -14.21 -15.12
CA GLU A 87 19.42 -14.07 -16.28
C GLU A 87 18.70 -13.47 -17.50
N GLU A 88 17.53 -14.02 -17.84
CA GLU A 88 16.67 -13.58 -18.97
C GLU A 88 16.26 -12.09 -18.87
N PHE A 89 16.30 -11.52 -17.66
CA PHE A 89 15.90 -10.14 -17.39
C PHE A 89 16.93 -9.10 -17.81
N LEU A 90 18.22 -9.46 -17.89
CA LEU A 90 19.29 -8.54 -18.31
C LEU A 90 19.32 -8.38 -19.84
N GLU A 91 18.99 -9.44 -20.57
CA GLU A 91 18.97 -9.44 -22.04
C GLU A 91 17.71 -8.77 -22.63
N TYR A 92 16.61 -8.71 -21.86
CA TYR A 92 15.37 -8.04 -22.28
C TYR A 92 15.31 -6.52 -22.06
N GLY A 93 16.36 -5.91 -21.49
CA GLY A 93 16.37 -4.52 -21.01
C GLY A 93 15.97 -3.44 -22.02
N GLU A 94 16.09 -3.70 -23.32
CA GLU A 94 15.76 -2.75 -24.39
C GLU A 94 14.25 -2.68 -24.72
N ARG A 95 13.46 -3.68 -24.35
CA ARG A 95 12.05 -3.83 -24.79
C ARG A 95 11.02 -3.51 -23.69
N LEU A 96 11.41 -2.70 -22.71
CA LEU A 96 10.67 -2.52 -21.46
C LEU A 96 10.05 -1.13 -21.39
N ASP A 97 8.71 -1.07 -21.35
CA ASP A 97 7.95 0.18 -21.29
C ASP A 97 8.39 1.04 -20.10
N ARG A 98 8.68 2.32 -20.38
CA ARG A 98 9.12 3.29 -19.36
C ARG A 98 7.93 3.93 -18.69
N LEU A 99 8.00 4.03 -17.36
CA LEU A 99 7.05 4.75 -16.53
C LEU A 99 7.03 6.24 -16.94
N THR A 100 5.83 6.78 -17.15
CA THR A 100 5.62 8.16 -17.57
C THR A 100 6.25 9.15 -16.57
N GLU A 101 7.23 9.95 -17.02
CA GLU A 101 7.80 11.02 -16.20
C GLU A 101 6.80 12.17 -16.00
N LEU A 102 6.94 12.92 -14.91
CA LEU A 102 5.97 13.96 -14.52
C LEU A 102 6.48 15.38 -14.80
N ASP A 103 5.85 16.08 -15.74
CA ASP A 103 6.06 17.52 -15.99
C ASP A 103 6.01 18.36 -14.70
N LYS A 104 5.11 18.00 -13.78
CA LYS A 104 4.81 18.76 -12.55
C LYS A 104 4.46 17.81 -11.39
N VAL A 105 5.28 17.87 -10.34
CA VAL A 105 5.03 17.19 -9.06
C VAL A 105 4.19 18.06 -8.10
N PRO A 106 3.39 17.47 -7.20
CA PRO A 106 2.60 18.24 -6.23
C PRO A 106 3.43 18.87 -5.09
N TRP A 107 4.71 18.53 -4.93
CA TRP A 107 5.61 19.09 -3.90
C TRP A 107 6.55 20.17 -4.44
N GLY A 108 7.80 20.16 -3.97
CA GLY A 108 8.93 21.01 -4.31
C GLY A 108 10.03 20.80 -3.26
N GLU A 109 11.29 21.09 -3.57
CA GLU A 109 12.45 20.74 -2.74
C GLU A 109 12.35 21.30 -1.31
N ARG A 110 11.81 22.52 -1.13
CA ARG A 110 11.53 23.12 0.19
C ARG A 110 10.46 22.37 1.01
N HIS A 111 9.77 21.37 0.45
CA HIS A 111 8.94 20.44 1.21
C HIS A 111 9.74 19.18 1.56
N VAL A 112 10.45 18.61 0.59
CA VAL A 112 11.38 17.46 0.79
C VAL A 112 12.37 17.73 1.92
N ALA A 113 13.06 18.87 1.86
CA ALA A 113 14.04 19.29 2.87
C ALA A 113 13.45 19.53 4.27
N ARG A 114 12.12 19.62 4.43
CA ARG A 114 11.43 19.71 5.74
C ARG A 114 10.84 18.37 6.19
N VAL A 115 10.40 17.53 5.26
CA VAL A 115 10.03 16.13 5.56
C VAL A 115 11.24 15.39 6.14
N LEU A 116 12.42 15.60 5.56
CA LEU A 116 13.67 15.02 6.03
C LEU A 116 14.25 15.71 7.30
N GLN A 117 13.49 16.58 7.98
CA GLN A 117 13.85 17.15 9.30
C GLN A 117 13.23 16.42 10.48
N THR A 118 12.57 15.28 10.25
CA THR A 118 12.07 14.36 11.30
C THR A 118 13.21 13.80 12.16
N ASP A 119 12.96 13.57 13.45
CA ASP A 119 13.99 13.13 14.41
C ASP A 119 14.70 11.83 14.01
N ARG A 120 13.97 10.88 13.41
CA ARG A 120 14.53 9.65 12.81
C ARG A 120 15.63 9.90 11.78
N VAL A 121 15.52 11.00 11.02
CA VAL A 121 16.51 11.39 10.02
C VAL A 121 17.68 12.13 10.68
N ARG A 122 17.40 12.97 11.69
CA ARG A 122 18.40 13.69 12.49
C ARG A 122 19.30 12.78 13.31
N GLN A 123 18.82 11.59 13.68
CA GLN A 123 19.60 10.53 14.33
C GLN A 123 20.68 9.99 13.39
N ILE A 124 20.35 9.77 12.12
CA ILE A 124 21.28 9.27 11.10
C ILE A 124 22.24 10.38 10.63
N ILE A 125 21.75 11.60 10.37
CA ILE A 125 22.59 12.70 9.88
C ILE A 125 22.13 14.09 10.32
N LYS A 126 23.09 14.97 10.60
CA LYS A 126 22.87 16.35 11.08
C LYS A 126 22.45 17.33 9.96
N ALA A 127 22.93 17.11 8.74
CA ALA A 127 22.65 17.95 7.57
C ALA A 127 22.62 17.09 6.30
N ILE A 128 21.72 17.38 5.37
CA ILE A 128 21.52 16.59 4.14
C ILE A 128 21.92 17.44 2.94
N PRO A 129 22.78 16.94 2.04
CA PRO A 129 23.16 17.63 0.80
C PRO A 129 21.96 17.93 -0.11
N TYR A 130 22.08 18.98 -0.93
CA TYR A 130 20.99 19.45 -1.79
C TYR A 130 20.75 18.54 -3.00
N ASP A 131 21.81 17.97 -3.58
CA ASP A 131 21.76 16.93 -4.61
C ASP A 131 21.00 15.67 -4.13
N VAL A 132 21.22 15.24 -2.89
CA VAL A 132 20.46 14.16 -2.24
C VAL A 132 18.97 14.51 -2.13
N ILE A 133 18.64 15.75 -1.73
CA ILE A 133 17.27 16.27 -1.68
C ILE A 133 16.62 16.27 -3.08
N GLN A 134 17.36 16.69 -4.12
CA GLN A 134 16.88 16.66 -5.51
C GLN A 134 16.68 15.24 -6.02
N ARG A 135 17.61 14.31 -5.75
CA ARG A 135 17.49 12.91 -6.16
C ARG A 135 16.27 12.24 -5.54
N LEU A 136 16.05 12.42 -4.24
CA LEU A 136 14.87 11.89 -3.55
C LEU A 136 13.56 12.49 -4.09
N SER A 137 13.56 13.79 -4.42
CA SER A 137 12.42 14.46 -5.07
C SER A 137 12.08 13.87 -6.45
N TYR A 138 13.09 13.47 -7.23
CA TYR A 138 12.92 12.80 -8.52
C TYR A 138 12.50 11.32 -8.36
N LEU A 139 13.15 10.56 -7.47
CA LEU A 139 12.83 9.16 -7.26
C LEU A 139 11.40 8.95 -6.71
N LEU A 140 10.91 9.83 -5.83
CA LEU A 140 9.54 9.78 -5.30
C LEU A 140 8.44 9.98 -6.37
N GLN A 141 8.77 10.46 -7.57
CA GLN A 141 7.81 10.52 -8.69
C GLN A 141 7.35 9.13 -9.11
N ARG A 142 8.23 8.13 -9.04
CA ARG A 142 7.98 6.76 -9.51
C ARG A 142 6.87 6.07 -8.69
N PRO A 143 6.92 6.01 -7.34
CA PRO A 143 5.80 5.50 -6.54
C PRO A 143 4.54 6.36 -6.67
N LEU A 144 4.64 7.69 -6.84
CA LEU A 144 3.49 8.56 -7.08
C LEU A 144 2.72 8.15 -8.35
N VAL A 145 3.41 7.97 -9.48
CA VAL A 145 2.78 7.55 -10.75
C VAL A 145 2.20 6.14 -10.63
N ARG A 146 2.93 5.19 -10.05
CA ARG A 146 2.46 3.80 -9.85
C ARG A 146 1.18 3.75 -9.00
N ILE A 147 1.16 4.44 -7.84
CA ILE A 147 -0.03 4.52 -6.97
C ILE A 147 -1.18 5.25 -7.68
N ALA A 148 -0.91 6.29 -8.48
CA ALA A 148 -1.95 7.01 -9.22
C ALA A 148 -2.57 6.18 -10.36
N LYS A 149 -1.76 5.45 -11.15
CA LYS A 149 -2.25 4.51 -12.18
C LYS A 149 -3.10 3.40 -11.56
N GLU A 150 -2.66 2.82 -10.44
CA GLU A 150 -3.41 1.76 -9.76
C GLU A 150 -4.69 2.29 -9.09
N ALA A 151 -4.63 3.44 -8.42
CA ALA A 151 -5.83 4.10 -7.89
C ALA A 151 -6.81 4.48 -8.99
N GLN A 152 -6.34 4.86 -10.18
CA GLN A 152 -7.18 5.11 -11.36
C GLN A 152 -7.88 3.82 -11.81
N ARG A 153 -7.12 2.72 -11.98
CA ARG A 153 -7.65 1.38 -12.32
C ARG A 153 -8.74 0.93 -11.35
N LEU A 154 -8.53 1.09 -10.05
CA LEU A 154 -9.51 0.78 -9.00
C LEU A 154 -10.73 1.71 -9.03
N SER A 155 -10.53 3.00 -9.35
CA SER A 155 -11.60 4.01 -9.41
C SER A 155 -12.53 3.85 -10.63
N LEU A 156 -12.15 3.09 -11.67
CA LEU A 156 -12.95 2.88 -12.88
C LEU A 156 -14.33 2.29 -12.57
N ALA A 157 -14.41 1.34 -11.64
CA ALA A 157 -15.66 0.63 -11.31
C ALA A 157 -16.73 1.52 -10.65
N TYR A 158 -16.33 2.63 -10.02
CA TYR A 158 -17.22 3.48 -9.21
C TYR A 158 -17.25 4.95 -9.64
N GLY A 159 -16.46 5.35 -10.64
CA GLY A 159 -16.37 6.72 -11.13
C GLY A 159 -15.85 7.75 -10.13
N LYS A 160 -15.33 7.31 -8.97
CA LYS A 160 -14.80 8.13 -7.88
C LYS A 160 -13.49 7.56 -7.33
N CYS A 161 -12.59 8.44 -6.91
CA CYS A 161 -11.40 8.11 -6.13
C CYS A 161 -11.56 8.65 -4.70
N THR A 162 -11.61 7.74 -3.73
CA THR A 162 -11.71 8.04 -2.29
C THR A 162 -10.45 7.55 -1.56
N LYS A 163 -10.43 7.68 -0.22
CA LYS A 163 -9.35 7.09 0.59
C LYS A 163 -9.22 5.57 0.41
N ASN A 164 -10.27 4.86 0.00
CA ASN A 164 -10.28 3.39 -0.11
C ASN A 164 -9.51 2.89 -1.33
N GLU A 165 -9.65 3.57 -2.46
CA GLU A 165 -8.93 3.26 -3.71
C GLU A 165 -7.44 3.60 -3.54
N ILE A 166 -7.10 4.73 -2.90
CA ILE A 166 -5.71 5.07 -2.54
C ILE A 166 -5.13 4.08 -1.52
N HIS A 167 -5.87 3.70 -0.47
CA HIS A 167 -5.42 2.69 0.50
C HIS A 167 -5.07 1.37 -0.19
N THR A 168 -5.96 0.90 -1.07
CA THR A 168 -5.77 -0.36 -1.81
C THR A 168 -4.60 -0.28 -2.78
N ALA A 169 -4.45 0.83 -3.51
CA ALA A 169 -3.29 1.07 -4.38
C ALA A 169 -1.96 1.07 -3.61
N ILE A 170 -1.93 1.67 -2.41
CA ILE A 170 -0.74 1.62 -1.53
C ILE A 170 -0.38 0.18 -1.15
N LYS A 171 -1.36 -0.69 -0.86
CA LYS A 171 -1.12 -2.11 -0.55
C LYS A 171 -0.70 -2.97 -1.76
N LEU A 172 -1.03 -2.55 -2.97
CA LEU A 172 -0.69 -3.27 -4.20
C LEU A 172 0.65 -2.82 -4.81
N ILE A 173 1.07 -1.58 -4.55
CA ILE A 173 2.28 -0.98 -5.13
C ILE A 173 3.47 -0.94 -4.16
N LEU A 174 3.25 -0.75 -2.86
CA LEU A 174 4.34 -0.81 -1.86
C LEU A 174 4.55 -2.26 -1.38
N SER A 175 5.79 -2.62 -1.01
CA SER A 175 6.01 -3.86 -0.25
C SER A 175 5.28 -3.81 1.10
N GLN A 176 4.98 -4.97 1.68
CA GLN A 176 4.21 -5.05 2.94
C GLN A 176 4.71 -4.09 4.04
N PRO A 177 6.00 -4.08 4.46
CA PRO A 177 6.46 -3.20 5.54
C PRO A 177 6.34 -1.71 5.19
N LEU A 178 6.60 -1.32 3.93
CA LEU A 178 6.40 0.06 3.47
C LEU A 178 4.91 0.44 3.46
N SER A 179 4.03 -0.48 3.06
CA SER A 179 2.58 -0.28 3.03
C SER A 179 2.01 -0.06 4.44
N GLU A 180 2.44 -0.85 5.42
CA GLU A 180 1.95 -0.76 6.81
C GLU A 180 2.37 0.57 7.46
N VAL A 181 3.64 0.95 7.30
CA VAL A 181 4.15 2.24 7.81
C VAL A 181 3.41 3.42 7.15
N CYS A 182 3.32 3.44 5.82
CA CYS A 182 2.63 4.51 5.07
C CYS A 182 1.14 4.61 5.40
N LEU A 183 0.42 3.48 5.52
CA LEU A 183 -1.00 3.48 5.86
C LEU A 183 -1.24 3.89 7.31
N SER A 184 -0.36 3.52 8.24
CA SER A 184 -0.47 3.97 9.63
C SER A 184 -0.31 5.50 9.73
N ALA A 185 0.56 6.11 8.92
CA ALA A 185 0.73 7.56 8.87
C ALA A 185 -0.46 8.25 8.17
N ALA A 186 -0.94 7.70 7.05
CA ALA A 186 -2.13 8.19 6.36
C ALA A 186 -3.40 8.16 7.23
N LEU A 187 -3.57 7.13 8.06
CA LEU A 187 -4.64 7.04 9.05
C LEU A 187 -4.53 8.12 10.13
N ARG A 188 -3.33 8.38 10.68
CA ARG A 188 -3.12 9.47 11.65
C ARG A 188 -3.43 10.85 11.04
N ALA A 189 -2.94 11.11 9.83
CA ALA A 189 -3.18 12.37 9.11
C ALA A 189 -4.67 12.56 8.76
N LEU A 190 -5.38 11.48 8.41
CA LEU A 190 -6.84 11.51 8.24
C LEU A 190 -7.56 11.94 9.52
N SER A 191 -7.23 11.32 10.67
CA SER A 191 -7.89 11.62 11.94
C SER A 191 -7.72 13.10 12.32
N LEU A 192 -6.52 13.68 12.17
CA LEU A 192 -6.29 15.11 12.39
C LEU A 192 -7.12 15.98 11.43
N PHE A 193 -7.16 15.61 10.14
CA PHE A 193 -7.93 16.35 9.13
C PHE A 193 -9.44 16.32 9.38
N GLN A 194 -9.96 15.24 9.98
CA GLN A 194 -11.37 15.08 10.33
C GLN A 194 -11.74 15.68 11.69
N MET A 195 -10.81 15.72 12.66
CA MET A 195 -11.00 16.37 13.96
C MET A 195 -10.89 17.90 13.88
N SER A 196 -10.10 18.43 12.93
CA SER A 196 -10.02 19.86 12.66
C SER A 196 -11.25 20.35 11.88
N SER A 197 -12.05 21.21 12.51
CA SER A 197 -13.27 21.75 11.94
C SER A 197 -13.02 22.67 10.74
N GLU A 198 -13.92 22.63 9.75
CA GLU A 198 -13.82 23.39 8.50
C GLU A 198 -13.87 24.92 8.69
N CYS A 199 -14.22 25.40 9.89
CA CYS A 199 -14.26 26.82 10.24
C CYS A 199 -12.88 27.42 10.61
N CYS A 200 -11.87 26.60 10.90
CA CYS A 200 -10.52 27.09 11.13
C CYS A 200 -9.94 27.58 9.79
N GLN A 201 -9.34 28.77 9.78
CA GLN A 201 -8.64 29.36 8.61
C GLN A 201 -7.31 28.64 8.28
N ASP A 202 -7.15 27.40 8.75
CA ASP A 202 -5.96 26.58 8.61
C ASP A 202 -5.88 25.92 7.25
N SER A 203 -4.69 25.98 6.65
CA SER A 203 -4.43 25.31 5.37
C SER A 203 -4.64 23.80 5.48
N LYS A 204 -5.15 23.14 4.43
CA LYS A 204 -5.46 21.69 4.42
C LYS A 204 -4.32 20.78 4.89
N LYS A 205 -3.06 21.22 4.74
CA LYS A 205 -1.88 20.50 5.25
C LYS A 205 -1.70 20.67 6.78
N THR A 206 -1.97 21.85 7.33
CA THR A 206 -1.96 22.13 8.78
C THR A 206 -3.00 21.26 9.47
N ARG A 207 -4.23 21.25 8.93
CA ARG A 207 -5.34 20.39 9.39
C ARG A 207 -4.99 18.90 9.42
N ALA A 208 -4.20 18.42 8.45
CA ALA A 208 -3.76 17.02 8.38
C ALA A 208 -2.47 16.72 9.17
N GLY A 209 -1.80 17.72 9.77
CA GLY A 209 -0.49 17.55 10.41
C GLY A 209 0.67 17.26 9.44
N LEU A 210 0.57 17.68 8.17
CA LEU A 210 1.51 17.33 7.10
C LEU A 210 2.40 18.50 6.66
N THR A 211 3.65 18.19 6.30
CA THR A 211 4.55 19.11 5.60
C THR A 211 4.13 19.29 4.15
N PHE A 212 3.69 18.20 3.51
CA PHE A 212 3.33 18.14 2.10
C PHE A 212 1.99 18.86 1.82
N PRO A 213 1.90 19.64 0.73
CA PRO A 213 0.75 20.50 0.46
C PRO A 213 -0.43 19.71 -0.09
N VAL A 214 -1.28 19.15 0.78
CA VAL A 214 -2.51 18.38 0.46
C VAL A 214 -3.35 19.00 -0.67
N GLY A 215 -3.49 20.33 -0.71
CA GLY A 215 -4.24 21.02 -1.77
C GLY A 215 -3.64 20.87 -3.18
N ARG A 216 -2.30 20.76 -3.29
CA ARG A 216 -1.62 20.47 -4.57
C ARG A 216 -1.77 19.00 -4.95
N PHE A 217 -1.71 18.08 -3.99
CA PHE A 217 -2.00 16.66 -4.23
C PHE A 217 -3.43 16.45 -4.75
N TYR A 218 -4.41 17.16 -4.17
CA TYR A 218 -5.79 17.17 -4.66
C TYR A 218 -5.89 17.70 -6.09
N ARG A 219 -5.29 18.87 -6.36
CA ARG A 219 -5.28 19.48 -7.69
C ARG A 219 -4.64 18.57 -8.74
N TRP A 220 -3.52 17.94 -8.39
CA TRP A 220 -2.77 17.00 -9.23
C TRP A 220 -3.57 15.73 -9.55
N LEU A 221 -4.26 15.11 -8.57
CA LEU A 221 -5.14 13.95 -8.79
C LEU A 221 -6.28 14.25 -9.79
N VAL A 222 -6.76 15.50 -9.82
CA VAL A 222 -7.75 15.96 -10.79
C VAL A 222 -7.13 16.22 -12.17
N ASP A 223 -5.96 16.86 -12.24
CA ASP A 223 -5.25 17.12 -13.51
C ASP A 223 -4.79 15.83 -14.21
N THR A 224 -4.32 14.83 -13.45
CA THR A 224 -3.95 13.49 -13.97
C THR A 224 -5.16 12.57 -14.21
N LYS A 225 -6.39 13.07 -13.96
CA LYS A 225 -7.66 12.38 -14.23
C LYS A 225 -7.76 10.98 -13.60
N VAL A 226 -7.29 10.83 -12.36
CA VAL A 226 -7.36 9.54 -11.63
C VAL A 226 -8.81 9.07 -11.48
N SER A 227 -9.79 9.97 -11.37
CA SER A 227 -11.20 9.62 -11.53
C SER A 227 -12.06 10.84 -11.86
N THR A 228 -13.33 10.64 -12.22
CA THR A 228 -14.28 11.74 -12.53
C THR A 228 -14.62 12.58 -11.30
N ARG A 229 -14.49 12.00 -10.10
CA ARG A 229 -14.66 12.66 -8.80
C ARG A 229 -13.52 12.26 -7.88
N VAL A 230 -12.84 13.23 -7.27
CA VAL A 230 -11.75 13.00 -6.31
C VAL A 230 -12.18 13.55 -4.95
N ASP A 231 -12.05 12.73 -3.90
CA ASP A 231 -12.32 13.11 -2.51
C ASP A 231 -11.12 13.84 -1.87
N ASN A 232 -11.39 14.76 -0.93
CA ASN A 232 -10.35 15.40 -0.13
C ASN A 232 -9.53 14.37 0.67
N HIS A 233 -10.17 13.33 1.21
CA HIS A 233 -9.48 12.30 1.99
C HIS A 233 -8.52 11.45 1.13
N ALA A 234 -8.80 11.29 -0.18
CA ALA A 234 -7.87 10.63 -1.11
C ALA A 234 -6.55 11.40 -1.22
N ALA A 235 -6.63 12.73 -1.31
CA ALA A 235 -5.46 13.60 -1.34
C ALA A 235 -4.69 13.65 -0.01
N VAL A 236 -5.38 13.54 1.14
CA VAL A 236 -4.73 13.41 2.46
C VAL A 236 -3.95 12.10 2.55
N TYR A 237 -4.54 10.97 2.13
CA TYR A 237 -3.86 9.66 2.10
C TYR A 237 -2.62 9.69 1.21
N LEU A 238 -2.73 10.22 -0.01
CA LEU A 238 -1.61 10.25 -0.95
C LEU A 238 -0.49 11.19 -0.48
N ALA A 239 -0.82 12.37 0.06
CA ALA A 239 0.16 13.29 0.61
C ALA A 239 0.91 12.67 1.81
N ALA A 240 0.19 12.07 2.76
CA ALA A 240 0.77 11.41 3.93
C ALA A 240 1.62 10.19 3.55
N CYS A 241 1.18 9.39 2.57
CA CYS A 241 1.95 8.27 2.05
C CYS A 241 3.25 8.74 1.39
N MET A 242 3.22 9.77 0.54
CA MET A 242 4.44 10.29 -0.10
C MET A 242 5.40 10.95 0.89
N GLU A 243 4.88 11.67 1.90
CA GLU A 243 5.68 12.23 3.00
C GLU A 243 6.35 11.11 3.84
N THR A 244 5.62 10.04 4.15
CA THR A 244 6.15 8.90 4.91
C THR A 244 7.14 8.05 4.11
N LEU A 245 6.83 7.78 2.84
CA LEU A 245 7.69 7.00 1.94
C LEU A 245 9.01 7.71 1.66
N MET A 246 9.02 9.05 1.64
CA MET A 246 10.23 9.85 1.53
C MET A 246 11.15 9.69 2.75
N VAL A 247 10.60 9.68 3.97
CA VAL A 247 11.37 9.40 5.19
C VAL A 247 11.88 7.96 5.20
N GLU A 248 11.04 6.97 4.90
CA GLU A 248 11.49 5.56 4.84
C GLU A 248 12.53 5.31 3.75
N THR A 249 12.40 5.94 2.57
CA THR A 249 13.40 5.84 1.50
C THR A 249 14.75 6.35 1.97
N PHE A 250 14.80 7.49 2.66
CA PHE A 250 16.04 8.02 3.23
C PHE A 250 16.58 7.10 4.32
N CYS A 251 15.78 6.81 5.35
CA CYS A 251 16.23 6.06 6.52
C CYS A 251 16.74 4.66 6.16
N ARG A 252 16.12 3.97 5.21
CA ARG A 252 16.56 2.64 4.74
C ARG A 252 17.81 2.69 3.88
N ALA A 253 17.90 3.65 2.96
CA ALA A 253 19.10 3.82 2.14
C ALA A 253 20.33 4.22 2.99
N CYS A 254 20.13 4.85 4.14
CA CYS A 254 21.21 5.35 4.99
C CYS A 254 21.44 4.52 6.27
N VAL A 255 20.95 3.28 6.37
CA VAL A 255 21.18 2.43 7.58
C VAL A 255 22.67 2.21 7.84
N ASP A 256 23.44 1.82 6.82
CA ASP A 256 24.88 1.59 6.95
C ASP A 256 25.72 2.88 6.99
N TYR A 257 25.08 4.06 6.97
CA TYR A 257 25.78 5.33 7.19
C TYR A 257 26.33 5.43 8.61
N GLU A 258 25.65 4.86 9.61
CA GLU A 258 26.15 4.82 11.00
C GLU A 258 27.46 4.04 11.18
N ARG A 259 27.84 3.18 10.21
CA ARG A 259 29.15 2.50 10.15
C ARG A 259 30.22 3.27 9.38
N SER A 260 29.83 4.36 8.72
CA SER A 260 30.63 5.01 7.68
C SER A 260 30.97 6.44 8.11
N ASP A 261 32.18 6.63 8.65
CA ASP A 261 32.68 7.91 9.21
C ASP A 261 33.01 8.98 8.12
N GLY A 262 32.35 8.88 6.96
CA GLY A 262 32.53 9.74 5.79
C GLY A 262 31.29 10.58 5.48
N GLU A 263 31.41 11.52 4.54
CA GLU A 263 30.31 12.40 4.16
C GLU A 263 29.20 11.65 3.39
N LEU A 264 27.94 11.98 3.66
CA LEU A 264 26.82 11.51 2.85
C LEU A 264 26.94 12.06 1.44
N THR A 265 27.05 11.18 0.45
CA THR A 265 27.08 11.52 -0.97
C THR A 265 25.91 10.86 -1.71
N LEU A 266 25.59 11.37 -2.89
CA LEU A 266 24.65 10.75 -3.82
C LEU A 266 24.93 9.26 -4.06
N ALA A 267 26.21 8.88 -4.18
CA ALA A 267 26.61 7.49 -4.39
C ALA A 267 26.25 6.57 -3.21
N VAL A 268 26.38 7.04 -1.97
CA VAL A 268 25.98 6.28 -0.76
C VAL A 268 24.46 6.07 -0.75
N LEU A 269 23.68 7.11 -1.06
CA LEU A 269 22.22 7.00 -1.18
C LEU A 269 21.83 5.95 -2.24
N GLU A 270 22.43 6.02 -3.44
CA GLU A 270 22.09 5.12 -4.54
C GLU A 270 22.52 3.68 -4.26
N TYR A 271 23.67 3.47 -3.60
CA TYR A 271 24.10 2.16 -3.12
C TYR A 271 23.12 1.58 -2.08
N GLY A 272 22.63 2.40 -1.13
CA GLY A 272 21.61 1.98 -0.16
C GLY A 272 20.29 1.59 -0.83
N ILE A 273 19.80 2.42 -1.76
CA ILE A 273 18.60 2.13 -2.56
C ILE A 273 18.78 0.89 -3.45
N ALA A 274 19.99 0.64 -3.95
CA ALA A 274 20.32 -0.56 -4.73
C ALA A 274 20.29 -1.85 -3.89
N ASN A 275 20.53 -1.77 -2.58
CA ASN A 275 20.57 -2.92 -1.69
C ASN A 275 19.25 -3.21 -0.95
N ASP A 276 18.41 -2.21 -0.62
CA ASP A 276 17.09 -2.48 0.00
C ASP A 276 16.07 -3.01 -1.04
N MET A 277 15.70 -4.29 -0.88
CA MET A 277 14.72 -5.05 -1.67
C MET A 277 13.29 -4.46 -1.77
N ASN A 278 12.94 -3.55 -0.87
CA ASN A 278 11.65 -2.86 -0.81
C ASN A 278 11.69 -1.55 -1.61
N LEU A 279 12.85 -0.89 -1.64
CA LEU A 279 13.06 0.37 -2.36
C LEU A 279 13.44 0.15 -3.81
N TRP A 280 14.36 -0.79 -4.09
CA TRP A 280 14.99 -0.89 -5.42
C TRP A 280 13.96 -0.99 -6.54
N GLY A 281 13.06 -1.97 -6.47
CA GLY A 281 12.10 -2.29 -7.53
C GLY A 281 11.04 -1.21 -7.77
N ILE A 282 10.48 -0.61 -6.71
CA ILE A 282 9.48 0.45 -6.85
C ILE A 282 10.07 1.76 -7.40
N LEU A 283 11.34 2.04 -7.08
CA LEU A 283 12.08 3.20 -7.56
C LEU A 283 12.70 2.98 -8.96
N GLN A 284 12.45 1.86 -9.66
CA GLN A 284 12.89 1.66 -11.04
C GLN A 284 12.05 2.45 -12.07
N PRO A 285 12.63 2.80 -13.24
CA PRO A 285 11.98 3.63 -14.27
C PRO A 285 10.99 2.89 -15.17
N PHE A 286 10.79 1.58 -14.98
CA PHE A 286 9.97 0.74 -15.86
C PHE A 286 8.50 0.66 -15.40
N GLU A 287 7.56 0.45 -16.32
CA GLU A 287 6.11 0.38 -16.05
C GLU A 287 5.77 -0.77 -15.09
N TYR A 288 6.30 -1.98 -15.33
CA TYR A 288 6.12 -3.12 -14.44
C TYR A 288 6.71 -2.84 -13.04
N LEU A 289 6.25 -3.60 -12.05
CA LEU A 289 6.76 -3.54 -10.68
C LEU A 289 7.56 -4.81 -10.38
N ILE A 290 8.87 -4.66 -10.12
CA ILE A 290 9.64 -5.68 -9.41
C ILE A 290 9.48 -5.42 -7.91
N CYS A 291 9.38 -6.47 -7.11
CA CYS A 291 9.44 -6.42 -5.65
C CYS A 291 10.24 -7.62 -5.11
N GLY A 292 10.75 -7.51 -3.87
CA GLY A 292 11.40 -8.64 -3.18
C GLY A 292 12.77 -9.04 -3.72
N ARG A 293 13.42 -8.19 -4.53
CA ARG A 293 14.81 -8.34 -4.99
C ARG A 293 15.55 -7.02 -4.91
N ASN A 294 16.85 -7.08 -4.65
CA ASN A 294 17.76 -5.94 -4.76
C ASN A 294 18.42 -5.88 -6.17
N SER A 295 19.30 -4.90 -6.40
CA SER A 295 19.97 -4.72 -7.70
C SER A 295 20.84 -5.90 -8.15
N SER A 296 21.28 -6.74 -7.20
CA SER A 296 22.04 -7.98 -7.49
C SER A 296 21.15 -9.21 -7.72
N GLY A 297 19.84 -9.02 -7.87
CA GLY A 297 18.85 -10.09 -8.10
C GLY A 297 18.55 -10.95 -6.87
N LYS A 298 19.25 -10.73 -5.75
CA LYS A 298 19.12 -11.54 -4.54
C LYS A 298 17.74 -11.33 -3.88
N PRO A 299 17.02 -12.42 -3.52
CA PRO A 299 15.88 -12.34 -2.61
C PRO A 299 16.35 -12.08 -1.17
N ALA A 300 15.38 -12.00 -0.25
CA ALA A 300 15.59 -11.97 1.20
C ALA A 300 16.16 -13.29 1.74
#